data_AF-A0AAW2W1Z6-F1
#
_entry.id   AF-A0AAW2W1Z6-F1
#
_cell.length_a   1.000
_cell.length_b   1.000
_cell.length_c   1.000
_cell.angle_alpha   90.00
_cell.angle_beta   90.00
_cell.angle_gamma   90.00
#
_symmetry.space_group_name_H-M   'P 1'
#
loop_
_entity.id
_entity.type
_entity.pdbx_description
1 polymer ?
#
loop_
_entity_poly.entity_id
_entity_poly.type
_entity_poly.pdbx_seq_one_letter_code
_entity_poly.pdbx_strand_id
1 'polypeptide(L)'
;MWGDTFTSFSVDMNQVQEKYAAATDALMEEARSMLMAKGKTTADRLRLIDTFERLGVAYHFEQEIEDQLQDIFKSHSKREDDYDLFITALQFRLLRQHRYFVSSSVFDKFKK
;
A
#
# COMPACT_ATOMS: atom_id res chain seq x y z
N MET A 1 -7.47 23.46 25.84
CA MET A 1 -6.19 23.62 25.10
C MET A 1 -6.37 23.69 23.58
N TRP A 2 -7.41 23.10 22.96
CA TRP A 2 -7.61 23.19 21.50
C TRP A 2 -8.92 23.89 21.05
N GLY A 3 -9.84 24.18 21.98
CA GLY A 3 -11.17 24.72 21.68
C GLY A 3 -11.14 26.05 20.92
N ASP A 4 -10.37 27.02 21.42
CA ASP A 4 -10.30 28.36 20.82
C ASP A 4 -9.41 28.38 19.56
N THR A 5 -8.45 27.47 19.45
CA THR A 5 -7.47 27.44 18.34
C THR A 5 -8.09 26.97 17.03
N PHE A 6 -8.89 25.89 17.04
CA PHE A 6 -9.55 25.40 15.82
C PHE A 6 -10.79 26.22 15.45
N THR A 7 -11.43 26.89 16.41
CA THR A 7 -12.62 27.72 16.14
C THR A 7 -12.28 29.06 15.48
N SER A 8 -11.10 29.63 15.75
CA SER A 8 -10.62 30.85 15.07
C SER A 8 -9.85 30.57 13.77
N PHE A 9 -9.50 29.32 13.49
CA PHE A 9 -8.73 28.95 12.32
C PHE A 9 -9.65 28.89 11.08
N SER A 10 -9.44 29.82 10.16
CA SER A 10 -10.12 29.85 8.87
C SER A 10 -9.09 29.61 7.77
N VAL A 11 -9.19 28.47 7.09
CA VAL A 11 -8.42 28.19 5.87
C VAL A 11 -9.37 28.19 4.70
N ASP A 12 -9.01 28.93 3.66
CA ASP A 12 -9.65 28.81 2.36
C ASP A 12 -9.19 27.51 1.70
N MET A 13 -10.01 26.47 1.85
CA MET A 13 -9.75 25.16 1.27
C MET A 13 -9.68 25.22 -0.26
N ASN A 14 -10.40 26.14 -0.91
CA ASN A 14 -10.36 26.28 -2.36
C ASN A 14 -9.00 26.82 -2.81
N GLN A 15 -8.47 27.83 -2.11
CA GLN A 15 -7.14 28.37 -2.41
C GLN A 15 -6.02 27.33 -2.18
N VAL A 16 -6.11 26.55 -1.10
CA VAL A 16 -5.16 25.45 -0.84
C VAL A 16 -5.27 24.40 -1.94
N GLN A 17 -6.48 24.02 -2.33
CA GLN A 17 -6.71 23.04 -3.38
C GLN A 17 -6.19 23.55 -4.73
N GLU A 18 -6.50 24.78 -5.14
CA GLU A 18 -5.98 25.37 -6.38
C GLU A 18 -4.44 25.41 -6.41
N LYS A 19 -3.82 25.73 -5.28
CA LYS A 19 -2.35 25.81 -5.17
C LYS A 19 -1.66 24.47 -5.39
N TYR A 20 -2.27 23.36 -4.96
CA TYR A 20 -1.63 22.05 -4.96
C TYR A 20 -2.22 21.05 -5.96
N ALA A 21 -3.43 21.27 -6.49
CA ALA A 21 -4.17 20.33 -7.33
C ALA A 21 -3.36 19.84 -8.54
N ALA A 22 -2.81 20.78 -9.33
CA ALA A 22 -2.07 20.40 -10.55
C ALA A 22 -0.80 19.59 -10.25
N ALA A 23 -0.11 19.90 -9.14
CA ALA A 23 1.08 19.16 -8.73
C ALA A 23 0.70 17.79 -8.14
N THR A 24 -0.40 17.71 -7.39
CA THR A 24 -0.88 16.44 -6.83
C THR A 24 -1.37 15.50 -7.92
N ASP A 25 -2.07 16.00 -8.95
CA ASP A 25 -2.59 15.16 -10.04
C ASP A 25 -1.44 14.48 -10.82
N ALA A 26 -0.41 15.25 -11.18
CA ALA A 26 0.76 14.71 -11.87
C ALA A 26 1.49 13.64 -11.04
N LEU A 27 1.65 13.88 -9.73
CA LEU A 27 2.28 12.92 -8.82
C LEU A 27 1.41 11.68 -8.59
N MET A 28 0.08 11.82 -8.55
CA MET A 28 -0.84 10.69 -8.43
C MET A 28 -0.78 9.79 -9.66
N GLU A 29 -0.70 10.36 -10.87
CA GLU A 29 -0.54 9.57 -12.09
C GLU A 29 0.83 8.86 -12.15
N GLU A 30 1.89 9.51 -11.70
CA GLU A 30 3.21 8.86 -11.59
C GLU A 30 3.16 7.70 -10.59
N ALA A 31 2.55 7.91 -9.42
CA ALA A 31 2.36 6.90 -8.39
C ALA A 31 1.54 5.69 -8.91
N ARG A 32 0.45 5.95 -9.65
CA ARG A 32 -0.34 4.91 -10.33
C ARG A 32 0.49 4.14 -11.34
N SER A 33 1.28 4.83 -12.16
CA SER A 33 2.19 4.20 -13.12
C SER A 33 3.21 3.28 -12.42
N MET A 34 3.74 3.70 -11.26
CA MET A 34 4.61 2.85 -10.45
C MET A 34 3.90 1.57 -9.97
N LEU A 35 2.63 1.63 -9.56
CA LEU A 35 1.86 0.44 -9.16
C LEU A 35 1.62 -0.52 -10.35
N MET A 36 1.37 0.04 -11.54
CA MET A 36 1.02 -0.73 -12.74
C MET A 36 2.23 -1.17 -13.59
N ALA A 37 3.44 -0.73 -13.23
CA ALA A 37 4.67 -1.04 -13.95
C ALA A 37 4.93 -2.56 -14.02
N LYS A 38 5.12 -3.06 -15.25
CA LYS A 38 5.45 -4.46 -15.52
C LYS A 38 6.89 -4.80 -15.13
N GLY A 39 7.16 -6.08 -14.87
CA GLY A 39 8.51 -6.59 -14.61
C GLY A 39 8.99 -6.43 -13.16
N LYS A 40 8.19 -5.86 -12.27
CA LYS A 40 8.51 -5.80 -10.83
C LYS A 40 8.38 -7.18 -10.18
N THR A 41 9.29 -7.49 -9.27
CA THR A 41 9.17 -8.71 -8.45
C THR A 41 8.00 -8.59 -7.49
N THR A 42 7.49 -9.71 -6.96
CA THR A 42 6.46 -9.68 -5.90
C THR A 42 6.95 -8.91 -4.67
N ALA A 43 8.22 -9.05 -4.30
CA ALA A 43 8.81 -8.33 -3.18
C ALA A 43 8.77 -6.80 -3.39
N ASP A 44 9.10 -6.32 -4.59
CA ASP A 44 9.05 -4.90 -4.91
C ASP A 44 7.61 -4.36 -4.87
N ARG A 45 6.66 -5.13 -5.39
CA ARG A 45 5.22 -4.79 -5.35
C ARG A 45 4.72 -4.67 -3.91
N LEU A 46 5.05 -5.63 -3.05
CA LEU A 46 4.67 -5.61 -1.63
C LEU A 46 5.27 -4.41 -0.88
N ARG A 47 6.55 -4.08 -1.12
CA ARG A 47 7.19 -2.90 -0.53
C ARG A 47 6.54 -1.60 -0.98
N LEU A 48 6.15 -1.51 -2.26
CA LEU A 48 5.49 -0.33 -2.80
C LEU A 48 4.12 -0.13 -2.18
N ILE A 49 3.31 -1.20 -2.10
CA ILE A 49 2.00 -1.16 -1.43
C ILE A 49 2.15 -0.74 0.04
N ASP A 50 3.10 -1.33 0.77
CA ASP A 50 3.37 -0.95 2.16
C ASP A 50 3.75 0.52 2.31
N THR A 51 4.54 1.06 1.36
CA THR A 51 4.91 2.47 1.35
C THR A 51 3.67 3.35 1.18
N PHE A 52 2.76 3.00 0.27
CA PHE A 52 1.55 3.76 0.00
C PHE A 52 0.60 3.75 1.20
N GLU A 53 0.44 2.60 1.87
CA GLU A 53 -0.37 2.49 3.08
C GLU A 53 0.22 3.32 4.23
N ARG A 54 1.54 3.25 4.45
CA ARG A 54 2.22 3.99 5.52
C ARG A 54 2.23 5.50 5.29
N LEU A 55 2.24 5.94 4.03
CA LEU A 55 2.09 7.35 3.67
C LEU A 55 0.65 7.84 3.80
N GLY A 56 -0.33 6.95 4.00
CA GLY A 56 -1.75 7.32 4.10
C GLY A 56 -2.37 7.73 2.77
N VAL A 57 -1.74 7.39 1.64
CA VAL A 57 -2.22 7.75 0.28
C VAL A 57 -2.85 6.57 -0.45
N ALA A 58 -2.84 5.37 0.14
CA ALA A 58 -3.38 4.15 -0.46
C ALA A 58 -4.85 4.26 -0.88
N TYR A 59 -5.65 5.09 -0.22
CA TYR A 59 -7.08 5.28 -0.55
C TYR A 59 -7.32 5.86 -1.96
N HIS A 60 -6.31 6.48 -2.57
CA HIS A 60 -6.39 6.94 -3.97
C HIS A 60 -6.19 5.82 -4.99
N PHE A 61 -5.70 4.65 -4.56
CA PHE A 61 -5.26 3.55 -5.43
C PHE A 61 -5.83 2.20 -4.98
N GLU A 62 -7.00 2.20 -4.34
CA GLU A 62 -7.59 0.98 -3.73
C GLU A 62 -7.74 -0.14 -4.75
N GLN A 63 -8.20 0.18 -5.97
CA GLN A 63 -8.43 -0.81 -7.01
C GLN A 63 -7.11 -1.39 -7.53
N GLU A 64 -6.11 -0.54 -7.81
CA GLU A 64 -4.80 -0.98 -8.26
C GLU A 64 -4.11 -1.85 -7.20
N ILE A 65 -4.19 -1.46 -5.92
CA ILE A 65 -3.62 -2.24 -4.81
C ILE A 65 -4.32 -3.60 -4.70
N GLU A 66 -5.65 -3.63 -4.75
CA GLU A 66 -6.43 -4.86 -4.63
C GLU A 66 -6.14 -5.84 -5.79
N ASP A 67 -6.09 -5.35 -7.03
CA ASP A 67 -5.73 -6.16 -8.20
C ASP A 67 -4.34 -6.78 -8.02
N GLN A 68 -3.39 -6.01 -7.48
CA GLN A 68 -2.03 -6.47 -7.25
C GLN A 68 -1.97 -7.54 -6.15
N LEU A 69 -2.69 -7.34 -5.04
CA LEU A 69 -2.75 -8.29 -3.94
C LEU A 69 -3.47 -9.58 -4.36
N GLN A 70 -4.51 -9.49 -5.18
CA GLN A 70 -5.21 -10.64 -5.72
C GLN A 70 -4.27 -11.53 -6.56
N ASP A 71 -3.44 -10.93 -7.40
CA ASP A 71 -2.44 -11.65 -8.20
C ASP A 71 -1.34 -12.28 -7.35
N ILE A 72 -0.90 -11.57 -6.31
CA ILE A 72 0.06 -12.09 -5.33
C ILE A 72 -0.54 -13.30 -4.59
N PHE A 73 -1.81 -13.21 -4.18
CA PHE A 73 -2.52 -14.29 -3.51
C PHE A 73 -2.67 -15.53 -4.40
N LYS A 74 -3.07 -15.35 -5.67
CA LYS A 74 -3.19 -16.45 -6.65
C LYS A 74 -1.85 -17.17 -6.89
N SER A 75 -0.74 -16.46 -6.76
CA SER A 75 0.62 -17.02 -6.95
C SER A 75 1.31 -17.41 -5.65
N HIS A 76 0.64 -17.26 -4.51
CA HIS A 76 1.21 -17.41 -3.17
C HIS A 76 1.88 -18.76 -2.94
N SER A 77 1.17 -19.86 -3.25
CA SER A 77 1.66 -21.22 -3.02
C SER A 77 2.89 -21.61 -3.84
N LYS A 78 3.20 -20.88 -4.92
CA LYS A 78 4.35 -21.18 -5.80
C LYS A 78 5.65 -20.51 -5.35
N ARG A 79 5.56 -19.49 -4.50
CA ARG A 79 6.69 -18.61 -4.16
C ARG A 79 6.99 -18.59 -2.67
N GLU A 80 6.21 -19.31 -1.87
CA GLU A 80 6.37 -19.32 -0.41
C GLU A 80 7.77 -19.74 0.00
N ASP A 81 8.40 -20.73 -0.64
CA ASP A 81 9.68 -21.27 -0.17
C ASP A 81 10.88 -20.32 -0.38
N ASP A 82 10.83 -19.44 -1.39
CA ASP A 82 11.95 -18.57 -1.78
C ASP A 82 12.08 -17.28 -0.95
N TYR A 83 11.05 -16.92 -0.17
CA TYR A 83 11.02 -15.64 0.55
C TYR A 83 11.75 -15.67 1.89
N ASP A 84 12.51 -14.62 2.18
CA ASP A 84 13.05 -14.40 3.53
C ASP A 84 11.94 -14.07 4.54
N LEU A 85 12.31 -13.98 5.82
CA LEU A 85 11.38 -13.69 6.91
C LEU A 85 10.68 -12.34 6.72
N PHE A 86 11.39 -11.34 6.21
CA PHE A 86 10.85 -10.00 6.03
C PHE A 86 9.74 -9.98 4.96
N ILE A 87 10.01 -10.55 3.78
CA ILE A 87 9.03 -10.61 2.70
C ILE A 87 7.84 -11.51 3.08
N THR A 88 8.10 -12.64 3.75
CA THR A 88 7.02 -13.53 4.22
C THR A 88 6.10 -12.81 5.21
N ALA A 89 6.65 -12.11 6.20
CA ALA A 89 5.88 -11.34 7.17
C ALA A 89 5.13 -10.17 6.53
N LEU A 90 5.75 -9.48 5.58
CA LEU A 90 5.14 -8.38 4.84
C LEU A 90 3.93 -8.85 4.03
N GLN A 91 4.09 -9.93 3.26
CA GLN A 91 3.02 -10.53 2.48
C GLN A 91 1.88 -11.01 3.37
N PHE A 92 2.19 -11.75 4.45
CA PHE A 92 1.18 -12.23 5.40
C PHE A 92 0.35 -11.08 5.97
N ARG A 93 1.01 -10.00 6.39
CA ARG A 93 0.34 -8.82 6.96
C ARG A 93 -0.55 -8.13 5.92
N LEU A 94 -0.01 -7.79 4.75
CA LEU A 94 -0.76 -7.06 3.71
C LEU A 94 -1.98 -7.86 3.24
N LEU A 95 -1.81 -9.14 2.94
CA LEU A 95 -2.92 -10.00 2.53
C LEU A 95 -4.02 -10.05 3.60
N ARG A 96 -3.68 -10.23 4.88
CA ARG A 96 -4.68 -10.24 5.96
C ARG A 96 -5.34 -8.88 6.19
N GLN A 97 -4.62 -7.77 6.05
CA GLN A 97 -5.19 -6.42 6.12
C GLN A 97 -6.27 -6.22 5.05
N HIS A 98 -6.04 -6.77 3.86
CA HIS A 98 -7.00 -6.78 2.74
C HIS A 98 -7.93 -8.00 2.74
N ARG A 99 -8.11 -8.66 3.89
CA ARG A 99 -9.10 -9.73 4.13
C ARG A 99 -8.85 -11.03 3.35
N TYR A 100 -7.66 -11.23 2.82
CA TYR A 100 -7.25 -12.53 2.29
C TYR A 100 -6.92 -13.49 3.44
N PHE A 101 -7.47 -14.70 3.37
CA PHE A 101 -7.16 -15.73 4.34
C PHE A 101 -5.78 -16.34 4.06
N VAL A 102 -4.81 -15.98 4.90
CA VAL A 102 -3.48 -16.59 4.92
C VAL A 102 -3.25 -17.27 6.27
N SER A 103 -2.83 -18.54 6.21
CA SER A 103 -2.49 -19.33 7.39
C SER A 103 -1.18 -18.86 8.01
N SER A 104 -1.04 -18.94 9.33
CA SER A 104 0.24 -18.67 9.99
C SER A 104 1.30 -19.75 9.74
N SER A 105 0.92 -20.86 9.09
CA SER A 105 1.87 -21.93 8.70
C SER A 105 2.93 -21.47 7.69
N VAL A 106 2.72 -20.34 7.01
CA VAL A 106 3.74 -19.73 6.14
C VAL A 106 5.06 -19.41 6.89
N PHE A 107 4.99 -19.31 8.22
CA PHE A 107 6.16 -19.09 9.07
C PHE A 107 6.84 -20.38 9.54
N ASP A 108 6.28 -21.56 9.26
CA ASP A 108 6.79 -22.83 9.76
C ASP A 108 8.19 -23.15 9.23
N LYS A 109 8.51 -22.72 8.00
CA LYS A 109 9.86 -22.85 7.42
C LYS A 109 10.97 -22.09 8.16
N PHE A 110 10.61 -21.16 9.05
CA PHE A 110 11.56 -20.44 9.91
C PHE A 110 11.64 -21.02 11.33
N LYS A 111 10.79 -22.00 11.65
CA LYS A 111 10.86 -22.73 12.91
C LYS A 111 12.00 -23.73 12.82
N LYS A 112 12.76 -23.84 13.91
CA LYS A 112 13.86 -24.81 14.04
C LYS A 112 13.32 -26.19 14.36
#